data_AF-A0A502FIQ8-F1
#
_entry.id   AF-A0A502FIQ8-F1
#
_cell.length_a   1.000
_cell.length_b   1.000
_cell.length_c   1.000
_cell.angle_alpha   90.00
_cell.angle_beta   90.00
_cell.angle_gamma   90.00
#
_symmetry.space_group_name_H-M   'P 1'
#
loop_
_entity.id
_entity.type
_entity.pdbx_description
1 polymer ?
#
loop_
_entity_poly.entity_id
_entity_poly.type
_entity_poly.pdbx_seq_one_letter_code
_entity_poly.pdbx_strand_id
1 'polypeptide(L)' 'MDERERLSPHGLRAGFITEAYLKGALDEQVVHHTRQRSLATTQGYRRRAKITQDSPARLLDL' A
#
# COMPACT_ATOMS: atom_id res chain seq x y z
N MET A 1 -18.08 1.95 -3.97
CA MET A 1 -17.29 3.01 -3.31
C MET A 1 -17.87 4.32 -3.79
N ASP A 2 -18.39 5.13 -2.88
CA ASP A 2 -18.90 6.47 -3.18
C ASP A 2 -17.74 7.36 -3.68
N GLU A 3 -17.95 8.18 -4.70
CA GLU A 3 -16.92 9.09 -5.22
C GLU A 3 -16.44 10.09 -4.17
N ARG A 4 -17.34 10.49 -3.25
CA ARG A 4 -16.99 11.35 -2.10
C ARG A 4 -16.07 10.64 -1.11
N GLU A 5 -16.25 9.34 -0.93
CA GLU A 5 -15.39 8.51 -0.08
C GLU A 5 -13.98 8.42 -0.67
N ARG A 6 -13.86 8.31 -2.01
CA ARG A 6 -12.57 8.28 -2.71
C ARG A 6 -11.80 9.60 -2.61
N LEU A 7 -12.48 10.73 -2.67
CA LEU A 7 -11.88 12.07 -2.57
C LEU A 7 -11.72 12.58 -1.13
N SER A 8 -12.21 11.83 -0.14
CA SER A 8 -12.01 12.16 1.28
C SER A 8 -10.51 12.15 1.66
N PRO A 9 -10.08 12.83 2.73
CA PRO A 9 -8.71 12.74 3.23
C PRO A 9 -8.24 11.30 3.48
N HIS A 10 -9.16 10.43 3.92
CA HIS A 10 -8.87 9.01 4.09
C HIS A 10 -8.68 8.29 2.74
N GLY A 11 -9.56 8.56 1.78
CA GLY A 11 -9.49 8.01 0.42
C GLY A 11 -8.22 8.40 -0.32
N LEU A 12 -7.79 9.66 -0.21
CA LEU A 12 -6.53 10.15 -0.77
C LEU A 12 -5.31 9.47 -0.14
N ARG A 13 -5.31 9.29 1.19
CA ARG A 13 -4.24 8.57 1.89
C ARG A 13 -4.18 7.10 1.46
N ALA A 14 -5.34 6.44 1.35
CA ALA A 14 -5.44 5.07 0.86
C ALA A 14 -4.91 4.95 -0.57
N GLY A 15 -5.32 5.85 -1.46
CA GLY A 15 -4.86 5.90 -2.85
C GLY A 15 -3.35 6.11 -2.96
N PHE A 16 -2.80 7.06 -2.18
CA PHE A 16 -1.36 7.29 -2.12
C PHE A 16 -0.59 6.03 -1.68
N ILE A 17 -1.02 5.37 -0.59
CA ILE A 17 -0.35 4.16 -0.08
C ILE A 17 -0.38 3.05 -1.14
N THR A 18 -1.53 2.83 -1.76
CA THR A 18 -1.67 1.81 -2.81
C THR A 18 -0.77 2.10 -4.01
N GLU A 19 -0.75 3.34 -4.50
CA GLU A 19 0.07 3.73 -5.65
C GLU A 19 1.57 3.62 -5.32
N ALA A 20 1.99 4.03 -4.13
CA ALA A 20 3.37 3.86 -3.68
C ALA A 20 3.82 2.39 -3.72
N TYR A 21 2.99 1.47 -3.26
CA TYR A 21 3.30 0.04 -3.35
C TYR A 21 3.30 -0.50 -4.78
N LEU A 22 2.41 -0.02 -5.66
CA LEU A 22 2.43 -0.39 -7.07
C LEU A 22 3.70 0.08 -7.79
N LYS A 23 4.37 1.10 -7.25
CA LYS A 23 5.68 1.58 -7.71
C LYS A 23 6.86 0.92 -7.00
N GLY A 24 6.62 -0.09 -6.15
CA GLY A 24 7.67 -0.84 -5.46
C GLY A 24 8.26 -0.14 -4.24
N ALA A 25 7.57 0.84 -3.65
CA ALA A 25 8.02 1.45 -2.41
C ALA A 25 8.06 0.41 -1.26
N LEU A 26 9.10 0.50 -0.44
CA LEU A 26 9.27 -0.36 0.72
C LEU A 26 8.30 0.03 1.85
N ASP A 27 7.92 -0.95 2.68
CA ASP A 27 7.02 -0.75 3.83
C ASP A 27 7.49 0.41 4.73
N GLU A 28 8.79 0.50 5.01
CA GLU A 28 9.39 1.55 5.84
C GLU A 28 9.24 2.95 5.24
N GLN A 29 9.43 3.08 3.92
CA GLN A 29 9.30 4.36 3.22
C GLN A 29 7.85 4.86 3.28
N VAL A 30 6.89 3.96 3.07
CA VAL A 30 5.46 4.27 3.11
C VAL A 30 5.03 4.63 4.54
N VAL A 31 5.46 3.87 5.55
CA VAL A 31 5.13 4.13 6.96
C VAL A 31 5.72 5.45 7.43
N HIS A 32 6.98 5.74 7.10
CA HIS A 32 7.64 6.98 7.46
C HIS A 32 6.93 8.19 6.83
N HIS A 33 6.67 8.14 5.52
CA HIS A 33 6.00 9.24 4.81
C HIS A 33 4.59 9.50 5.34
N THR A 34 3.82 8.43 5.56
CA THR A 34 2.44 8.55 6.04
C THR A 34 2.34 8.74 7.55
N ARG A 35 3.46 8.67 8.30
CA ARG A 35 3.51 8.74 9.77
C ARG A 35 2.58 7.72 10.44
N GLN A 36 2.49 6.52 9.87
CA GLN A 36 1.74 5.42 10.47
C GLN A 36 2.53 4.85 11.65
N ARG A 37 1.81 4.34 12.66
CA ARG A 37 2.45 3.75 13.85
C ARG A 37 2.85 2.29 13.65
N SER A 38 2.36 1.65 12.60
CA SER A 38 2.58 0.22 12.36
C SER A 38 2.57 -0.11 10.86
N LEU A 39 3.47 -1.02 10.48
CA LEU A 39 3.55 -1.61 9.14
C LEU A 39 2.30 -2.40 8.79
N ALA A 40 1.64 -3.02 9.78
CA ALA A 40 0.43 -3.82 9.56
C ALA A 40 -0.70 -2.99 8.89
N THR A 41 -0.76 -1.70 9.21
CA THR A 41 -1.75 -0.77 8.66
C THR A 41 -1.54 -0.53 7.17
N THR A 42 -0.28 -0.38 6.72
CA THR A 42 0.03 -0.12 5.31
C THR A 42 -0.01 -1.41 4.49
N GLN A 43 0.43 -2.54 5.06
CA GLN A 43 0.38 -3.85 4.40
C GLN A 43 -1.04 -4.30 4.05
N GLY A 44 -2.06 -3.86 4.79
CA GLY A 44 -3.46 -4.10 4.44
C GLY A 44 -3.86 -3.52 3.07
N TYR A 45 -3.22 -2.43 2.63
CA TYR A 45 -3.42 -1.87 1.30
C TYR A 45 -2.72 -2.70 0.22
N ARG A 46 -1.49 -3.15 0.49
CA ARG A 46 -0.73 -4.04 -0.41
C ARG A 46 -1.48 -5.35 -0.70
N ARG A 47 -2.02 -5.99 0.36
CA ARG A 47 -2.82 -7.22 0.25
C ARG A 47 -4.10 -7.00 -0.57
N ARG A 48 -4.85 -5.92 -0.29
CA ARG A 48 -6.10 -5.62 -1.02
C ARG A 48 -5.86 -5.33 -2.50
N ALA A 49 -4.76 -4.68 -2.83
CA ALA A 49 -4.36 -4.41 -4.21
C ALA A 49 -3.73 -5.62 -4.93
N LYS A 50 -3.64 -6.80 -4.27
CA LYS A 50 -3.04 -8.04 -4.82
C LYS A 50 -1.64 -7.81 -5.40
N ILE A 51 -0.83 -6.98 -4.77
CA ILE A 51 0.51 -6.63 -5.24
C ILE A 51 1.44 -7.80 -4.95
N THR A 52 1.84 -8.54 -5.98
CA THR A 52 2.69 -9.74 -5.91
C THR A 52 4.11 -9.51 -6.46
N GLN A 53 4.44 -8.29 -6.89
CA GLN A 53 5.72 -7.97 -7.53
C GLN A 53 6.93 -8.26 -6.63
N ASP A 54 6.82 -8.01 -5.33
CA ASP A 54 7.86 -8.36 -4.34
C ASP A 54 7.46 -9.59 -3.52
N SER A 55 6.72 -10.52 -4.13
CA SER A 55 6.56 -11.85 -3.54
C SER A 55 7.91 -12.57 -3.56
N PRO A 56 8.46 -13.01 -2.42
CA PRO A 56 9.67 -13.81 -2.41
C PRO A 56 9.49 -15.14 -3.17
N ALA A 57 8.26 -15.63 -3.34
CA ALA A 57 7.99 -16.80 -4.18
C ALA A 57 8.46 -16.57 -5.64
N ARG A 58 8.33 -15.35 -6.14
CA ARG A 58 8.80 -14.99 -7.49
C ARG A 58 10.33 -15.01 -7.61
N LEU A 59 11.05 -14.74 -6.52
CA LEU A 59 12.51 -14.86 -6.47
C LEU A 59 12.95 -16.32 -6.50
N LEU A 60 12.06 -17.23 -6.12
CA LEU A 60 12.30 -18.67 -6.06
C LEU A 60 11.67 -19.43 -7.25
N ASP A 61 11.05 -18.73 -8.18
CA ASP A 61 10.28 -19.30 -9.31
C ASP A 61 9.19 -20.30 -8.87
N LEU A 62 8.50 -19.97 -7.76
CA LEU A 62 7.40 -20.75 -7.14
C LEU A 62 6.02 -20.13 -7.39
#